data_AF-A0A7Y4X3A8-F1
#
_entry.id   AF-A0A7Y4X3A8-F1
#
_cell.length_a   1.000
_cell.length_b   1.000
_cell.length_c   1.000
_cell.angle_alpha   90.00
_cell.angle_beta   90.00
_cell.angle_gamma   90.00
#
_symmetry.space_group_name_H-M   'P 1'
#
loop_
_entity.id
_entity.type
_entity.pdbx_description
1 polymer ?
#
loop_
_entity_poly.entity_id
_entity_poly.type
_entity_poly.pdbx_seq_one_letter_code
_entity_poly.pdbx_strand_id
1 'polypeptide(L)'
;MSTTPAFPTVSAAGFHAYIDLLAYEPTSWDVLIHALSLFGHKTAVDAIRARLRMGDSATLMVPDETTGRLVLPETVVSRTRRTGEITHATLLRAPASLSATSFLVLIRDGEDPAQRFHRLCDRYVTTPLLPLWASWLWQWAHQSGSVVSLPTIGGHAWTARVDEAVLERALCAAVHSGTLTIPTA
;
A
#
# COMPACT_ATOMS: atom_id res chain seq x y z
N MET A 1 -12.73 1.20 -31.72
CA MET A 1 -12.90 -0.02 -30.92
C MET A 1 -12.19 0.22 -29.60
N SER A 2 -12.92 0.53 -28.53
CA SER A 2 -12.33 0.69 -27.20
C SER A 2 -12.02 -0.71 -26.65
N THR A 3 -10.75 -1.09 -26.66
CA THR A 3 -10.28 -2.26 -25.91
C THR A 3 -10.46 -1.95 -24.43
N THR A 4 -11.39 -2.66 -23.78
CA THR A 4 -11.48 -2.66 -22.31
C THR A 4 -10.09 -3.01 -21.77
N PRO A 5 -9.49 -2.21 -20.86
CA PRO A 5 -8.22 -2.58 -20.28
C PRO A 5 -8.42 -3.92 -19.57
N ALA A 6 -7.69 -4.93 -20.02
CA ALA A 6 -7.73 -6.25 -19.40
C ALA A 6 -7.11 -6.12 -18.00
N PHE A 7 -7.94 -6.28 -16.96
CA PHE A 7 -7.44 -6.33 -15.60
C PHE A 7 -6.43 -7.47 -15.47
N PRO A 8 -5.28 -7.24 -14.82
CA PRO A 8 -4.38 -8.32 -14.45
C PRO A 8 -5.13 -9.36 -13.63
N THR A 9 -4.71 -10.61 -13.72
CA THR A 9 -5.37 -11.71 -13.02
C THR A 9 -4.39 -12.44 -12.13
N VAL A 10 -4.93 -13.08 -11.10
CA VAL A 10 -4.21 -14.02 -10.28
C VAL A 10 -4.86 -15.39 -10.44
N SER A 11 -4.04 -16.43 -10.58
CA SER A 11 -4.50 -17.79 -10.66
C SER A 11 -3.86 -18.69 -9.61
N ALA A 12 -4.67 -19.56 -9.02
CA ALA A 12 -4.18 -20.58 -8.10
C ALA A 12 -5.08 -21.82 -8.17
N ALA A 13 -4.49 -22.98 -8.50
CA ALA A 13 -5.19 -24.26 -8.59
C ALA A 13 -6.51 -24.24 -9.38
N GLY A 14 -6.49 -23.64 -10.57
CA GLY A 14 -7.65 -23.54 -11.46
C GLY A 14 -8.68 -22.47 -11.10
N PHE A 15 -8.49 -21.74 -10.00
CA PHE A 15 -9.28 -20.55 -9.68
C PHE A 15 -8.62 -19.30 -10.23
N HIS A 16 -9.44 -18.38 -10.75
CA HIS A 16 -8.99 -17.11 -11.32
C HIS A 16 -9.77 -15.94 -10.70
N ALA A 17 -9.06 -14.89 -10.33
CA ALA A 17 -9.66 -13.62 -9.92
C ALA A 17 -8.92 -12.45 -10.58
N TYR A 18 -9.59 -11.32 -10.69
CA TYR A 18 -9.03 -10.09 -11.22
C TYR A 18 -8.37 -9.28 -10.10
N ILE A 19 -7.32 -8.56 -10.46
CA ILE A 19 -6.57 -7.68 -9.58
C ILE A 19 -7.02 -6.25 -9.87
N ASP A 20 -7.54 -5.63 -8.84
CA ASP A 20 -7.93 -4.22 -8.85
C ASP A 20 -6.81 -3.32 -8.32
N LEU A 21 -6.01 -3.82 -7.37
CA LEU A 21 -4.80 -3.16 -6.88
C LEU A 21 -3.77 -4.18 -6.42
N LEU A 22 -2.51 -3.97 -6.76
CA LEU A 22 -1.37 -4.73 -6.21
C LEU A 22 -0.27 -3.74 -5.85
N ALA A 23 0.32 -3.89 -4.66
CA ALA A 23 1.57 -3.25 -4.27
C ALA A 23 2.51 -4.32 -3.74
N TYR A 24 3.73 -4.34 -4.25
CA TYR A 24 4.63 -5.45 -4.01
C TYR A 24 6.11 -5.05 -3.98
N GLU A 25 6.92 -5.93 -3.41
CA GLU A 25 8.37 -5.86 -3.44
C GLU A 25 8.90 -7.07 -4.26
N PRO A 26 9.63 -6.84 -5.36
CA PRO A 26 10.29 -7.92 -6.09
C PRO A 26 11.40 -8.53 -5.24
N THR A 27 11.44 -9.85 -5.16
CA THR A 27 12.57 -10.60 -4.57
C THR A 27 13.25 -11.42 -5.67
N SER A 28 14.30 -12.18 -5.34
CA SER A 28 15.07 -12.94 -6.35
C SER A 28 14.23 -13.94 -7.17
N TRP A 29 13.14 -14.46 -6.61
CA TRP A 29 12.27 -15.45 -7.28
C TRP A 29 10.78 -15.25 -7.01
N ASP A 30 10.42 -14.47 -5.98
CA ASP A 30 9.05 -14.26 -5.53
C ASP A 30 8.68 -12.78 -5.55
N VAL A 31 7.38 -12.53 -5.43
CA VAL A 31 6.81 -11.20 -5.27
C VAL A 31 6.19 -11.11 -3.88
N LEU A 32 6.81 -10.34 -2.99
CA LEU A 32 6.30 -10.11 -1.64
C LEU A 32 5.17 -9.09 -1.68
N ILE A 33 3.97 -9.52 -1.32
CA ILE A 33 2.78 -8.66 -1.38
C ILE A 33 2.73 -7.74 -0.16
N HIS A 34 2.66 -6.43 -0.40
CA HIS A 34 2.34 -5.43 0.62
C HIS A 34 0.83 -5.12 0.64
N ALA A 35 0.20 -5.07 -0.53
CA ALA A 35 -1.25 -4.93 -0.65
C ALA A 35 -1.77 -5.66 -1.90
N LEU A 36 -2.93 -6.30 -1.77
CA LEU A 36 -3.61 -6.98 -2.87
C LEU A 36 -5.12 -6.78 -2.73
N SER A 37 -5.75 -6.20 -3.75
CA SER A 37 -7.20 -6.10 -3.93
C SER A 37 -7.61 -7.02 -5.07
N LEU A 38 -8.44 -8.01 -4.76
CA LEU A 38 -8.97 -9.00 -5.70
C LEU A 38 -10.47 -8.79 -5.87
N PHE A 39 -10.97 -9.10 -7.06
CA PHE A 39 -12.40 -9.22 -7.29
C PHE A 39 -12.75 -10.33 -8.28
N GLY A 40 -13.96 -10.88 -8.15
CA GLY A 40 -14.45 -11.95 -9.01
C GLY A 40 -15.53 -12.76 -8.32
N HIS A 41 -15.77 -13.97 -8.83
CA HIS A 41 -16.72 -14.90 -8.22
C HIS A 41 -16.26 -15.30 -6.81
N LYS A 42 -17.20 -15.38 -5.87
CA LYS A 42 -16.92 -15.64 -4.45
C LYS A 42 -15.97 -16.83 -4.24
N THR A 43 -16.27 -17.96 -4.85
CA THR A 43 -15.50 -19.20 -4.66
C THR A 43 -14.04 -19.02 -5.10
N ALA A 44 -13.80 -18.32 -6.21
CA ALA A 44 -12.45 -18.10 -6.71
C ALA A 44 -11.66 -17.15 -5.80
N VAL A 45 -12.27 -16.04 -5.38
CA VAL A 45 -11.64 -15.05 -4.49
C VAL A 45 -11.33 -15.67 -3.12
N ASP A 46 -12.27 -16.43 -2.55
CA ASP A 46 -12.06 -17.09 -1.26
C ASP A 46 -10.99 -18.20 -1.35
N ALA A 47 -10.96 -18.97 -2.45
CA ALA A 47 -9.95 -20.01 -2.68
C ALA A 47 -8.54 -19.41 -2.82
N ILE A 48 -8.36 -18.42 -3.70
CA ILE A 48 -7.05 -17.75 -3.89
C ILE A 48 -6.57 -17.14 -2.58
N ARG A 49 -7.45 -16.46 -1.83
CA ARG A 49 -7.12 -15.87 -0.54
C ARG A 49 -6.69 -16.92 0.48
N ALA A 50 -7.39 -18.05 0.56
CA ALA A 50 -7.06 -19.11 1.49
C ALA A 50 -5.67 -19.68 1.21
N ARG A 51 -5.36 -19.94 -0.06
CA ARG A 51 -4.04 -20.45 -0.49
C ARG A 51 -2.93 -19.47 -0.16
N LEU A 52 -3.07 -18.21 -0.57
CA LEU A 52 -2.06 -17.19 -0.27
C LEU A 52 -1.79 -17.07 1.24
N ARG A 53 -2.81 -17.21 2.09
CA ARG A 53 -2.63 -17.21 3.56
C ARG A 53 -1.95 -18.46 4.11
N MET A 54 -2.06 -19.59 3.42
CA MET A 54 -1.36 -20.83 3.78
C MET A 54 0.11 -20.81 3.35
N GLY A 55 0.59 -19.73 2.72
CA GLY A 55 1.94 -19.64 2.16
C GLY A 55 2.07 -20.30 0.77
N ASP A 56 0.97 -20.79 0.21
CA ASP A 56 0.94 -21.24 -1.17
C ASP A 56 1.12 -20.06 -2.10
N SER A 57 1.77 -20.30 -3.22
CA SER A 57 1.85 -19.32 -4.28
C SER A 57 0.58 -19.21 -5.11
N ALA A 58 0.34 -18.00 -5.58
CA ALA A 58 -0.49 -17.77 -6.75
C ALA A 58 0.34 -17.19 -7.90
N THR A 59 -0.06 -17.51 -9.12
CA THR A 59 0.56 -17.00 -10.34
C THR A 59 -0.09 -15.68 -10.70
N LEU A 60 0.69 -14.61 -10.67
CA LEU A 60 0.32 -13.32 -11.24
C LEU A 60 0.39 -13.39 -12.77
N MET A 61 -0.65 -12.92 -13.45
CA MET A 61 -0.69 -12.76 -14.91
C MET A 61 -1.01 -11.30 -15.23
N VAL A 62 0.01 -10.56 -15.65
CA VAL A 62 -0.11 -9.19 -16.16
C VAL A 62 -0.14 -9.26 -17.70
N PRO A 63 -0.90 -8.39 -18.40
CA PRO A 63 -0.95 -8.38 -19.87
C PRO A 63 0.42 -8.34 -20.56
N ASP A 64 1.43 -7.76 -19.92
CA ASP A 64 2.79 -7.57 -20.47
C ASP A 64 3.88 -8.38 -19.73
N GLU A 65 3.72 -9.71 -19.70
CA GLU A 65 4.79 -10.71 -19.44
C GLU A 65 5.26 -10.99 -17.99
N THR A 66 4.80 -10.27 -16.96
CA THR A 66 5.22 -10.61 -15.59
C THR A 66 4.46 -11.82 -15.04
N THR A 67 5.12 -12.98 -15.04
CA THR A 67 4.69 -14.16 -14.29
C THR A 67 5.50 -14.23 -13.00
N GLY A 68 4.86 -14.01 -11.86
CA GLY A 68 5.51 -13.99 -10.55
C GLY A 68 4.80 -14.89 -9.55
N ARG A 69 5.59 -15.51 -8.67
CA ARG A 69 5.08 -16.28 -7.53
C ARG A 69 4.69 -15.30 -6.42
N LEU A 70 3.39 -15.12 -6.19
CA LEU A 70 2.86 -14.24 -5.15
C LEU A 70 2.98 -14.88 -3.77
N VAL A 71 3.61 -14.18 -2.83
CA VAL A 71 3.74 -14.61 -1.43
C VAL A 71 3.14 -13.54 -0.52
N LEU A 72 2.24 -13.95 0.38
CA LEU A 72 1.76 -13.06 1.45
C LEU A 72 2.72 -13.10 2.65
N PRO A 73 2.91 -11.96 3.33
CA PRO A 73 3.62 -11.93 4.60
C PRO A 73 2.81 -12.68 5.67
N GLU A 74 3.48 -13.12 6.74
CA GLU A 74 2.88 -13.95 7.80
C GLU A 74 1.64 -13.31 8.46
N THR A 75 1.62 -11.98 8.56
CA THR A 75 0.48 -11.24 9.13
C THR A 75 -0.20 -10.36 8.09
N VAL A 76 -1.46 -10.66 7.80
CA VAL A 76 -2.27 -9.92 6.82
C VAL A 76 -3.60 -9.55 7.42
N VAL A 77 -3.97 -8.28 7.31
CA VAL A 77 -5.33 -7.81 7.56
C VAL A 77 -6.15 -8.02 6.30
N SER A 78 -7.31 -8.63 6.45
CA SER A 78 -8.18 -8.91 5.31
C SER A 78 -9.57 -8.35 5.50
N ARG A 79 -10.11 -7.76 4.44
CA ARG A 79 -11.48 -7.26 4.38
C ARG A 79 -12.15 -7.78 3.13
N THR A 80 -13.44 -8.08 3.24
CA THR A 80 -14.24 -8.55 2.12
C THR A 80 -15.51 -7.74 2.00
N ARG A 81 -15.88 -7.37 0.78
CA ARG A 81 -17.16 -6.75 0.45
C ARG A 81 -17.81 -7.55 -0.67
N ARG A 82 -19.13 -7.69 -0.63
CA ARG A 82 -19.91 -8.33 -1.70
C ARG A 82 -20.86 -7.33 -2.33
N THR A 83 -20.96 -7.37 -3.64
CA THR A 83 -21.90 -6.58 -4.43
C THR A 83 -22.49 -7.50 -5.51
N GLY A 84 -23.70 -7.99 -5.29
CA GLY A 84 -24.29 -9.04 -6.12
C GLY A 84 -23.45 -10.33 -6.08
N GLU A 85 -23.11 -10.86 -7.25
CA GLU A 85 -22.28 -12.06 -7.41
C GLU A 85 -20.77 -11.78 -7.29
N ILE A 86 -20.37 -10.51 -7.29
CA ILE A 86 -18.97 -10.09 -7.24
C ILE A 86 -18.54 -9.98 -5.78
N THR A 87 -17.48 -10.68 -5.43
CA THR A 87 -16.78 -10.55 -4.14
C THR A 87 -15.50 -9.77 -4.37
N HIS A 88 -15.31 -8.71 -3.58
CA HIS A 88 -14.05 -7.99 -3.46
C HIS A 88 -13.35 -8.41 -2.16
N ALA A 89 -12.06 -8.67 -2.24
CA ALA A 89 -11.23 -8.97 -1.08
C ALA A 89 -9.96 -8.12 -1.11
N THR A 90 -9.68 -7.44 -0.01
CA THR A 90 -8.42 -6.73 0.19
C THR A 90 -7.58 -7.48 1.22
N LEU A 91 -6.29 -7.61 0.92
CA LEU A 91 -5.26 -8.21 1.74
C LEU A 91 -4.17 -7.16 1.91
N LEU A 92 -3.94 -6.72 3.14
CA LEU A 92 -2.93 -5.72 3.48
C LEU A 92 -1.95 -6.35 4.44
N ARG A 93 -0.65 -6.22 4.16
CA ARG A 93 0.40 -6.56 5.13
C ARG A 93 0.12 -5.78 6.41
N ALA A 94 0.00 -6.49 7.54
CA ALA A 94 -0.34 -5.84 8.79
C ALA A 94 0.79 -4.89 9.21
N PRO A 95 0.50 -3.64 9.61
CA PRO A 95 1.51 -2.67 10.02
C PRO A 95 2.42 -3.17 11.15
N ALA A 96 1.89 -3.99 12.06
CA ALA A 96 2.65 -4.58 13.16
C ALA A 96 3.83 -5.46 12.71
N SER A 97 3.82 -5.97 11.47
CA SER A 97 4.95 -6.72 10.91
C SER A 97 6.06 -5.87 10.30
N LEU A 98 5.90 -4.55 10.25
CA LEU A 98 6.84 -3.62 9.62
C LEU A 98 7.68 -2.83 10.63
N SER A 99 7.42 -2.97 11.93
CA SER A 99 7.87 -2.14 13.07
C SER A 99 6.81 -1.11 13.52
N ALA A 100 6.90 -0.65 14.77
CA ALA A 100 5.91 0.25 15.38
C ALA A 100 5.73 1.59 14.64
N THR A 101 6.72 2.01 13.86
CA THR A 101 6.71 3.29 13.12
C THR A 101 6.68 3.11 11.60
N SER A 102 6.34 1.91 11.13
CA SER A 102 6.23 1.63 9.70
C SER A 102 4.80 1.42 9.25
N PHE A 103 4.47 1.99 8.10
CA PHE A 103 3.14 1.91 7.53
C PHE A 103 3.16 1.95 6.00
N LEU A 104 2.05 1.53 5.40
CA LEU A 104 1.86 1.52 3.97
C LEU A 104 0.99 2.71 3.54
N VAL A 105 1.52 3.54 2.66
CA VAL A 105 0.76 4.60 1.99
C VAL A 105 0.23 4.01 0.69
N LEU A 106 -1.08 3.84 0.60
CA LEU A 106 -1.77 3.41 -0.62
C LEU A 106 -2.69 4.52 -1.08
N ILE A 107 -2.62 4.85 -2.37
CA ILE A 107 -3.53 5.78 -3.01
C ILE A 107 -4.00 5.27 -4.38
N ARG A 108 -5.15 5.75 -4.81
CA ARG A 108 -5.63 5.67 -6.20
C ARG A 108 -5.27 6.92 -6.98
N ASP A 109 -5.41 6.83 -8.30
CA ASP A 109 -5.27 7.96 -9.19
C ASP A 109 -6.28 9.06 -8.79
N GLY A 110 -5.77 10.29 -8.64
CA GLY A 110 -6.56 11.44 -8.20
C GLY A 110 -6.63 11.68 -6.68
N GLU A 111 -6.08 10.77 -5.86
CA GLU A 111 -5.91 11.01 -4.43
C GLU A 111 -4.58 11.73 -4.13
N ASP A 112 -4.55 12.55 -3.07
CA ASP A 112 -3.34 13.27 -2.65
C ASP A 112 -2.45 12.40 -1.73
N PRO A 113 -1.25 11.99 -2.17
CA PRO A 113 -0.32 11.20 -1.35
C PRO A 113 0.13 11.94 -0.09
N ALA A 114 0.33 13.26 -0.16
CA ALA A 114 0.83 14.04 0.96
C ALA A 114 -0.18 14.06 2.11
N GLN A 115 -1.45 14.30 1.79
CA GLN A 115 -2.55 14.24 2.76
C GLN A 115 -2.76 12.82 3.31
N ARG A 116 -2.60 11.79 2.46
CA ARG A 116 -2.69 10.39 2.92
C ARG A 116 -1.55 10.05 3.88
N PHE A 117 -0.32 10.46 3.56
CA PHE A 117 0.86 10.27 4.39
C PHE A 117 0.71 10.97 5.73
N HIS A 118 0.31 12.25 5.75
CA HIS A 118 0.06 13.02 6.98
C HIS A 118 -0.88 12.28 7.94
N ARG A 119 -2.07 11.88 7.46
CA ARG A 119 -3.06 11.17 8.29
C ARG A 119 -2.57 9.83 8.84
N LEU A 120 -1.63 9.17 8.15
CA LEU A 120 -1.04 7.94 8.62
C LEU A 120 0.06 8.25 9.64
N CYS A 121 0.99 9.13 9.29
CA CYS A 121 2.11 9.56 10.14
C CYS A 121 1.63 10.05 11.51
N ASP A 122 0.62 10.93 11.54
CA ASP A 122 0.02 11.52 12.75
C ASP A 122 -0.58 10.47 13.72
N ARG A 123 -0.83 9.24 13.25
CA ARG A 123 -1.28 8.13 14.12
C ARG A 123 -0.14 7.37 14.78
N TYR A 124 1.07 7.48 14.26
CA TYR A 124 2.24 6.71 14.69
C TYR A 124 3.27 7.56 15.44
N VAL A 125 3.21 8.88 15.31
CA VAL A 125 4.05 9.81 16.07
C VAL A 125 3.25 10.46 17.20
N THR A 126 3.93 10.83 18.27
CA THR A 126 3.37 11.61 19.38
C THR A 126 3.41 13.10 19.12
N THR A 127 4.35 13.56 18.31
CA THR A 127 4.44 14.96 17.87
C THR A 127 3.22 15.36 17.02
N PRO A 128 2.44 16.38 17.43
CA PRO A 128 1.26 16.82 16.68
C PRO A 128 1.64 17.35 15.29
N LEU A 129 1.00 16.81 14.24
CA LEU A 129 1.25 17.25 12.87
C LEU A 129 0.07 18.08 12.33
N LEU A 130 0.31 19.32 11.94
CA LEU A 130 -0.74 20.15 11.32
C LEU A 130 -1.05 19.66 9.89
N PRO A 131 -2.33 19.56 9.47
CA PRO A 131 -2.70 19.14 8.12
C PRO A 131 -2.10 20.01 7.01
N LEU A 132 -1.86 21.30 7.27
CA LEU A 132 -1.23 22.23 6.32
C LEU A 132 0.24 21.90 6.05
N TRP A 133 0.89 21.11 6.91
CA TRP A 133 2.27 20.65 6.71
C TRP A 133 2.38 19.42 5.82
N ALA A 134 1.26 18.85 5.36
CA ALA A 134 1.25 17.60 4.60
C ALA A 134 2.22 17.60 3.40
N SER A 135 2.20 18.66 2.58
CA SER A 135 3.08 18.76 1.41
C SER A 135 4.56 18.81 1.80
N TRP A 136 4.90 19.55 2.86
CA TRP A 136 6.27 19.62 3.36
C TRP A 136 6.72 18.28 3.95
N LEU A 137 5.86 17.64 4.76
CA LEU A 137 6.11 16.33 5.36
C LEU A 137 6.39 15.28 4.28
N TRP A 138 5.62 15.31 3.19
CA TRP A 138 5.81 14.41 2.05
C TRP A 138 7.16 14.62 1.36
N GLN A 139 7.53 15.87 1.11
CA GLN A 139 8.83 16.21 0.51
C GLN A 139 9.99 15.80 1.43
N TRP A 140 9.90 16.12 2.71
CA TRP A 140 10.89 15.71 3.72
C TRP A 140 11.03 14.19 3.79
N ALA A 141 9.91 13.45 3.74
CA ALA A 141 9.94 11.99 3.85
C ALA A 141 10.66 11.35 2.65
N HIS A 142 10.50 11.91 1.45
CA HIS A 142 11.28 11.50 0.29
C HIS A 142 12.77 11.84 0.41
N GLN A 143 13.08 13.08 0.83
CA GLN A 143 14.47 13.55 0.95
C GLN A 143 15.26 12.80 2.03
N SER A 144 14.61 12.43 3.13
CA SER A 144 15.20 11.66 4.23
C SER A 144 15.26 10.15 3.98
N GLY A 145 14.63 9.66 2.90
CA GLY A 145 14.49 8.22 2.65
C GLY A 145 13.48 7.53 3.57
N SER A 146 12.68 8.30 4.32
CA SER A 146 11.62 7.78 5.20
C SER A 146 10.47 7.14 4.40
N VAL A 147 10.39 7.39 3.09
CA VAL A 147 9.37 6.83 2.18
C VAL A 147 10.05 6.24 0.96
N VAL A 148 9.69 4.99 0.62
CA VAL A 148 10.21 4.25 -0.53
C VAL A 148 9.05 3.78 -1.40
N SER A 149 9.13 4.09 -2.70
CA SER A 149 8.10 3.68 -3.67
C SER A 149 8.12 2.17 -3.88
N LEU A 150 6.93 1.59 -3.96
CA LEU A 150 6.75 0.19 -4.36
C LEU A 150 6.28 0.13 -5.82
N PRO A 151 6.68 -0.91 -6.56
CA PRO A 151 5.97 -1.33 -7.76
C PRO A 151 4.47 -1.57 -7.48
N THR A 152 3.61 -1.08 -8.38
CA THR A 152 2.16 -1.18 -8.24
C THR A 152 1.41 -1.48 -9.52
N ILE A 153 0.20 -1.97 -9.35
CA ILE A 153 -0.86 -2.06 -10.38
C ILE A 153 -2.11 -1.40 -9.81
N GLY A 154 -2.76 -0.55 -10.60
CA GLY A 154 -4.05 0.05 -10.23
C GLY A 154 -3.99 1.16 -9.17
N GLY A 155 -2.84 1.80 -8.97
CA GLY A 155 -2.66 2.94 -8.08
C GLY A 155 -1.19 3.17 -7.74
N HIS A 156 -0.92 3.87 -6.63
CA HIS A 156 0.44 4.11 -6.13
C HIS A 156 0.59 3.64 -4.70
N ALA A 157 1.80 3.19 -4.37
CA ALA A 157 2.11 2.69 -3.06
C ALA A 157 3.52 3.06 -2.63
N TRP A 158 3.66 3.34 -1.33
CA TRP A 158 4.94 3.51 -0.69
C TRP A 158 4.98 2.80 0.66
N THR A 159 6.14 2.25 1.00
CA THR A 159 6.44 1.94 2.40
C THR A 159 6.98 3.19 3.05
N ALA A 160 6.52 3.45 4.27
CA ALA A 160 7.00 4.55 5.10
C ALA A 160 7.56 3.99 6.39
N ARG A 161 8.66 4.57 6.87
CA ARG A 161 9.21 4.36 8.21
C ARG A 161 9.64 5.72 8.74
N VAL A 162 9.02 6.14 9.84
CA VAL A 162 9.30 7.44 10.45
C VAL A 162 10.11 7.24 11.71
N ASP A 163 11.26 7.90 11.78
CA ASP A 163 11.99 8.09 13.03
C ASP A 163 11.51 9.41 13.65
N GLU A 164 10.82 9.32 14.78
CA GLU A 164 10.20 10.47 15.42
C GLU A 164 11.22 11.53 15.85
N ALA A 165 12.38 11.12 16.38
CA ALA A 165 13.41 12.06 16.82
C ALA A 165 14.08 12.78 15.63
N VAL A 166 14.13 12.14 14.45
CA VAL A 166 14.59 12.80 13.21
C VAL A 166 13.53 13.76 12.69
N LEU A 167 12.25 13.35 12.69
CA LEU A 167 11.14 14.20 12.27
C LEU A 167 11.00 15.45 13.14
N GLU A 168 11.05 15.31 14.47
CA GLU A 168 10.97 16.42 15.42
C GLU A 168 12.04 17.48 15.15
N ARG A 169 13.31 17.05 14.99
CA ARG A 169 14.40 17.98 14.67
C ARG A 169 14.17 18.70 13.35
N ALA A 170 13.66 18.00 12.33
CA ALA A 170 13.36 18.59 11.04
C ALA A 170 12.20 19.60 11.12
N LEU A 171 11.14 19.28 11.87
CA LEU A 171 10.01 20.17 12.13
C LEU A 171 10.46 21.42 12.88
N CYS A 172 11.23 21.26 13.96
CA CYS A 172 11.78 22.40 14.70
C CYS A 172 12.60 23.29 13.77
N ALA A 173 13.52 22.74 12.98
CA ALA A 173 14.32 23.52 12.05
C ALA A 173 13.46 24.28 11.04
N ALA A 174 12.46 23.62 10.44
CA ALA A 174 11.59 24.21 9.44
C ALA A 174 10.65 25.30 9.99
N VAL A 175 10.21 25.17 11.24
CA VAL A 175 9.46 26.23 11.93
C VAL A 175 10.38 27.42 12.25
N HIS A 176 11.58 27.19 12.76
CA HIS A 176 12.53 28.26 13.08
C HIS A 176 13.00 29.03 11.84
N SER A 177 13.13 28.35 10.69
CA SER A 177 13.46 28.99 9.41
C SER A 177 12.28 29.70 8.74
N GLY A 178 11.07 29.61 9.30
CA GLY A 178 9.85 30.15 8.70
C GLY A 178 9.34 29.37 7.48
N THR A 179 9.89 28.18 7.20
CA THR A 179 9.42 27.30 6.12
C THR A 179 8.06 26.67 6.44
N LEU A 180 7.86 26.31 7.71
CA LEU A 180 6.56 25.90 8.24
C LEU A 180 5.97 27.02 9.08
N THR A 181 4.69 27.30 8.87
CA THR A 181 3.93 28.25 9.66
C THR A 181 3.07 27.52 10.69
N ILE A 182 2.98 28.08 11.89
CA ILE A 182 2.00 27.70 12.90
C ILE A 182 0.90 28.76 12.85
N PRO A 183 -0.36 28.40 12.58
CA PRO A 183 -1.46 29.35 12.61
C PRO A 183 -1.53 30.02 13.97
N THR A 184 -1.41 31.34 14.01
CA THR A 184 -1.74 32.13 15.19
C THR A 184 -3.26 32.24 15.28
N ALA A 185 -3.81 31.91 16.45
CA ALA A 185 -5.23 32.05 16.74
C ALA A 185 -5.70 33.52 16.66
#